data_AF-A0A6N7PYM3-F1
#
_entry.id   AF-A0A6N7PYM3-F1
#
_cell.length_a   1.000
_cell.length_b   1.000
_cell.length_c   1.000
_cell.angle_alpha   90.00
_cell.angle_beta   90.00
_cell.angle_gamma   90.00
#
_symmetry.space_group_name_H-M   'P 1'
#
loop_
_entity.id
_entity.type
_entity.pdbx_description
1 polymer ?
#
loop_
_entity_poly.entity_id
_entity_poly.type
_entity_poly.pdbx_seq_one_letter_code
_entity_poly.pdbx_strand_id
1 'polypeptide(L)'
;MRRGDFFVAAFVVAAPGVVLPGCSWWSGENEERGRMCAAPVEGGEYCVSSGDGPGRAWLQAAANGSRPIEMWAEPPEGMTLDTVISSPAEMERWLGDIDDTLGYVREMQRCAESYRASMAGRVRERLVAARIGQNQFLAQTPVDAVGLFEAALVSKAHAEKEPLVAKIAADKLSMGAVQAVLDQVTLDVGPLSAAYATLAADFAAYRGTEPAESEAYTKFAADASKASLAELDGIEQSVLKTAQGASAAPQKMVLRGMKLSAEVVQFEVSSQEALAPHADFMTAHDAPNPDMTSSAQRSIHAMLGYVERRIRRSDRAAISLLFGITMRRQALQLLGESEAVRAQVVEAKVTKAEATFHESAEAQVFAFEKAPPLGVKLSIPYLAKRYDEVTTLLQMRPLCELPSSSWREKGCAAMRPHFKAAATYRATTLPGLVQTGITTMKAQGLGGVLLDAAAAKLAAGDVKGAAVLHDAALRGAEGT
;
A
#
# COMPACT_ATOMS: atom_id res chain seq x y z
N MET A 1 -4.97 -6.92 -33.24
CA MET A 1 -5.77 -6.00 -34.08
C MET A 1 -6.40 -4.95 -33.16
N ARG A 2 -6.34 -3.66 -33.55
CA ARG A 2 -6.69 -2.40 -32.81
C ARG A 2 -5.65 -2.01 -31.76
N ARG A 3 -4.81 -0.96 -31.87
CA ARG A 3 -4.81 0.39 -32.49
C ARG A 3 -5.56 1.47 -31.67
N GLY A 4 -4.83 2.54 -31.33
CA GLY A 4 -5.20 3.80 -30.67
C GLY A 4 -4.04 4.26 -29.76
N ASP A 5 -2.99 4.96 -30.20
CA ASP A 5 -2.78 6.29 -30.86
C ASP A 5 -2.92 7.52 -29.95
N PHE A 6 -2.15 8.57 -30.32
CA PHE A 6 -2.04 9.99 -29.90
C PHE A 6 -0.81 10.34 -29.03
N PHE A 7 0.11 11.28 -29.34
CA PHE A 7 0.22 12.49 -30.22
C PHE A 7 1.65 12.57 -30.82
N VAL A 8 2.00 12.94 -32.07
CA VAL A 8 1.84 14.16 -32.91
C VAL A 8 2.56 15.43 -32.43
N ALA A 9 3.64 15.81 -33.13
CA ALA A 9 3.94 17.12 -33.78
C ALA A 9 5.36 17.05 -34.41
N ALA A 10 5.58 16.86 -35.70
CA ALA A 10 5.38 17.72 -36.88
C ALA A 10 6.34 18.93 -36.97
N PHE A 11 7.25 18.93 -37.95
CA PHE A 11 7.31 19.98 -38.97
C PHE A 11 7.95 19.46 -40.28
N VAL A 12 7.23 19.73 -41.36
CA VAL A 12 7.49 19.43 -42.77
C VAL A 12 7.93 20.72 -43.44
N VAL A 13 8.88 20.68 -44.38
CA VAL A 13 8.78 21.46 -45.63
C VAL A 13 9.36 20.64 -46.79
N ALA A 14 8.46 20.15 -47.64
CA ALA A 14 8.71 19.80 -49.04
C ALA A 14 8.78 21.12 -49.86
N ALA A 15 9.43 21.22 -51.03
CA ALA A 15 8.89 20.64 -52.25
C ALA A 15 9.83 20.83 -53.48
N PRO A 16 9.60 20.07 -54.58
CA PRO A 16 10.41 20.03 -55.80
C PRO A 16 9.84 20.90 -56.94
N GLY A 17 10.66 21.22 -57.95
CA GLY A 17 10.23 21.92 -59.17
C GLY A 17 11.25 21.90 -60.31
N VAL A 18 10.81 21.39 -61.47
CA VAL A 18 11.50 21.07 -62.74
C VAL A 18 11.77 22.30 -63.63
N VAL A 19 12.89 22.36 -64.39
CA VAL A 19 13.00 22.81 -65.81
C VAL A 19 14.32 22.32 -66.47
N LEU A 20 14.24 21.60 -67.61
CA LEU A 20 15.25 21.58 -68.70
C LEU A 20 14.81 22.64 -69.74
N PRO A 21 15.69 23.46 -70.38
CA PRO A 21 16.56 22.98 -71.47
C PRO A 21 17.92 23.69 -71.60
N GLY A 22 18.72 23.20 -72.56
CA GLY A 22 20.12 23.57 -72.80
C GLY A 22 20.44 25.05 -73.03
N CYS A 23 21.67 25.42 -72.63
CA CYS A 23 22.71 25.86 -73.56
C CYS A 23 24.07 25.85 -72.85
N SER A 24 24.93 24.98 -73.40
CA SER A 24 26.39 24.93 -73.34
C SER A 24 27.13 26.25 -73.07
N TRP A 25 28.15 26.18 -72.22
CA TRP A 25 29.52 26.62 -72.57
C TRP A 25 30.57 26.09 -71.58
N TRP A 26 31.29 25.06 -72.03
CA TRP A 26 32.75 24.83 -71.92
C TRP A 26 33.50 25.41 -70.70
N SER A 27 33.85 24.56 -69.73
CA SER A 27 35.18 24.44 -69.10
C SER A 27 35.11 23.49 -67.89
N GLY A 28 35.99 22.50 -67.83
CA GLY A 28 36.06 21.50 -66.75
C GLY A 28 36.64 20.17 -67.25
N GLU A 29 37.88 20.21 -67.74
CA GLU A 29 38.64 19.01 -68.09
C GLU A 29 38.95 18.17 -66.83
N ASN A 30 38.56 16.91 -66.82
CA ASN A 30 39.28 15.76 -66.22
C ASN A 30 39.84 15.87 -64.79
N GLU A 31 39.17 16.51 -63.82
CA GLU A 31 39.64 16.53 -62.42
C GLU A 31 39.47 15.19 -61.66
N GLU A 32 38.73 14.21 -62.20
CA GLU A 32 38.46 12.93 -61.53
C GLU A 32 39.45 11.79 -61.87
N ARG A 33 40.47 12.03 -62.70
CA ARG A 33 41.35 10.98 -63.25
C ARG A 33 42.80 11.11 -62.78
N GLY A 34 43.47 9.98 -62.54
CA GLY A 34 44.91 9.90 -62.21
C GLY A 34 45.79 10.44 -63.33
N ARG A 35 47.10 10.62 -63.07
CA ARG A 35 48.07 11.09 -64.07
C ARG A 35 49.13 10.03 -64.34
N MET A 36 49.57 9.89 -65.58
CA MET A 36 50.69 9.03 -65.96
C MET A 36 51.88 9.92 -66.31
N CYS A 37 53.02 9.68 -65.70
CA CYS A 37 54.20 10.52 -65.76
C CYS A 37 55.40 9.76 -66.30
N ALA A 38 56.29 10.49 -66.99
CA ALA A 38 57.55 9.97 -67.49
C ALA A 38 58.67 11.01 -67.31
N ALA A 39 59.88 10.55 -66.97
CA ALA A 39 61.07 11.39 -66.86
C ALA A 39 62.29 10.66 -67.49
N PRO A 40 63.00 11.30 -68.44
CA PRO A 40 64.29 10.79 -68.91
C PRO A 40 65.40 11.04 -67.88
N VAL A 41 66.60 10.48 -68.10
CA VAL A 41 67.76 10.68 -67.22
C VAL A 41 68.16 12.17 -67.14
N GLU A 42 68.08 12.85 -68.27
CA GLU A 42 68.37 14.27 -68.42
C GLU A 42 67.12 14.94 -69.01
N GLY A 43 66.34 15.64 -68.19
CA GLY A 43 65.12 16.32 -68.63
C GLY A 43 64.12 16.55 -67.50
N GLY A 44 62.99 17.16 -67.84
CA GLY A 44 61.89 17.42 -66.91
C GLY A 44 60.95 16.22 -66.74
N GLU A 45 59.98 16.40 -65.86
CA GLU A 45 58.88 15.45 -65.64
C GLU A 45 57.70 15.79 -66.57
N TYR A 46 57.21 14.78 -67.29
CA TYR A 46 56.13 14.94 -68.28
C TYR A 46 54.95 14.06 -67.87
N CYS A 47 53.89 14.70 -67.37
CA CYS A 47 52.67 14.03 -66.91
C CYS A 47 51.49 14.33 -67.84
N VAL A 48 50.69 13.30 -68.11
CA VAL A 48 49.43 13.39 -68.86
C VAL A 48 48.31 12.76 -68.04
N SER A 49 47.05 13.09 -68.34
CA SER A 49 45.92 12.40 -67.71
C SER A 49 45.93 10.91 -68.07
N SER A 50 45.56 10.04 -67.15
CA SER A 50 45.45 8.58 -67.35
C SER A 50 44.59 8.21 -68.57
N GLY A 51 43.54 9.01 -68.85
CA GLY A 51 42.69 8.82 -70.03
C GLY A 51 43.40 9.03 -71.39
N ASP A 52 44.53 9.73 -71.42
CA ASP A 52 45.33 9.94 -72.64
C ASP A 52 46.32 8.79 -72.91
N GLY A 53 46.50 7.90 -71.93
CA GLY A 53 47.36 6.73 -72.00
C GLY A 53 48.86 7.01 -71.81
N PRO A 54 49.63 5.96 -71.43
CA PRO A 54 51.02 6.10 -70.99
C PRO A 54 51.98 6.49 -72.14
N GLY A 55 51.62 6.16 -73.39
CA GLY A 55 52.45 6.45 -74.55
C GLY A 55 52.68 7.94 -74.80
N ARG A 56 51.74 8.81 -74.41
CA ARG A 56 51.84 10.26 -74.59
C ARG A 56 52.89 10.87 -73.66
N ALA A 57 52.89 10.48 -72.38
CA ALA A 57 53.92 10.86 -71.42
C ALA A 57 55.30 10.37 -71.87
N TRP A 58 55.39 9.12 -72.33
CA TRP A 58 56.64 8.55 -72.83
C TRP A 58 57.22 9.32 -74.03
N LEU A 59 56.39 9.65 -75.02
CA LEU A 59 56.84 10.39 -76.20
C LEU A 59 57.37 11.78 -75.84
N GLN A 60 56.71 12.47 -74.89
CA GLN A 60 57.19 13.75 -74.38
C GLN A 60 58.54 13.62 -73.66
N ALA A 61 58.69 12.61 -72.80
CA ALA A 61 59.97 12.34 -72.13
C ALA A 61 61.08 11.97 -73.11
N ALA A 62 60.79 11.11 -74.10
CA ALA A 62 61.75 10.65 -75.10
C ALA A 62 62.21 11.76 -76.06
N ALA A 63 61.36 12.76 -76.32
CA ALA A 63 61.73 13.91 -77.13
C ALA A 63 62.69 14.87 -76.42
N ASN A 64 62.73 14.82 -75.08
CA ASN A 64 63.44 15.81 -74.26
C ASN A 64 64.61 15.22 -73.46
N GLY A 65 64.93 13.94 -73.61
CA GLY A 65 66.05 13.32 -72.91
C GLY A 65 66.37 11.91 -73.35
N SER A 66 67.48 11.38 -72.84
CA SER A 66 67.98 10.05 -73.15
C SER A 66 67.38 8.97 -72.24
N ARG A 67 67.40 7.72 -72.72
CA ARG A 67 67.01 6.53 -71.95
C ARG A 67 68.07 6.20 -70.87
N PRO A 68 67.71 5.49 -69.78
CA PRO A 68 66.36 5.00 -69.45
C PRO A 68 65.40 6.11 -69.03
N ILE A 69 64.21 6.08 -69.63
CA ILE A 69 63.04 6.87 -69.18
C ILE A 69 62.34 6.09 -68.07
N GLU A 70 62.20 6.72 -66.92
CA GLU A 70 61.40 6.26 -65.79
C GLU A 70 59.94 6.66 -66.01
N MET A 71 59.00 5.76 -65.70
CA MET A 71 57.56 6.05 -65.75
C MET A 71 56.84 5.60 -64.49
N TRP A 72 55.84 6.36 -64.07
CA TRP A 72 54.98 6.05 -62.93
C TRP A 72 53.59 6.65 -63.10
N ALA A 73 52.64 6.25 -62.25
CA ALA A 73 51.32 6.86 -62.18
C ALA A 73 51.12 7.59 -60.85
N GLU A 74 50.49 8.75 -60.91
CA GLU A 74 50.04 9.55 -59.78
C GLU A 74 48.54 9.38 -59.56
N PRO A 75 48.09 9.46 -58.30
CA PRO A 75 46.67 9.43 -57.99
C PRO A 75 45.91 10.64 -58.57
N PRO A 76 44.57 10.58 -58.62
CA PRO A 76 43.74 11.69 -59.08
C PRO A 76 44.06 13.02 -58.39
N GLU A 77 43.95 14.12 -59.14
CA GLU A 77 44.29 15.45 -58.66
C GLU A 77 43.39 15.85 -57.47
N GLY A 78 43.99 16.32 -56.37
CA GLY A 78 43.28 16.62 -55.13
C GLY A 78 43.12 15.44 -54.16
N MET A 79 43.48 14.20 -54.54
CA MET A 79 43.54 13.07 -53.60
C MET A 79 44.94 12.86 -53.03
N THR A 80 45.03 12.69 -51.71
CA THR A 80 46.26 12.22 -51.06
C THR A 80 46.38 10.70 -51.19
N LEU A 81 47.60 10.18 -51.06
CA LEU A 81 47.84 8.73 -51.08
C LEU A 81 47.04 8.00 -49.99
N ASP A 82 46.84 8.62 -48.82
CA ASP A 82 46.03 8.05 -47.73
C ASP A 82 44.54 7.91 -48.10
N THR A 83 43.99 8.89 -48.84
CA THR A 83 42.62 8.82 -49.37
C THR A 83 42.47 7.69 -50.38
N VAL A 84 43.46 7.49 -51.24
CA VAL A 84 43.48 6.41 -52.24
C VAL A 84 43.58 5.05 -51.55
N ILE A 85 44.46 4.91 -50.55
CA ILE A 85 44.62 3.69 -49.76
C ILE A 85 43.33 3.29 -49.03
N SER A 86 42.59 4.28 -48.53
CA SER A 86 41.37 4.05 -47.71
C SER A 86 40.14 3.65 -48.55
N SER A 87 40.21 3.74 -49.88
CA SER A 87 39.11 3.41 -50.80
C SER A 87 39.52 2.27 -51.75
N PRO A 88 38.94 1.07 -51.63
CA PRO A 88 39.27 -0.06 -52.51
C PRO A 88 39.13 0.25 -54.00
N ALA A 89 38.09 1.01 -54.37
CA ALA A 89 37.83 1.37 -55.76
C ALA A 89 38.87 2.34 -56.34
N GLU A 90 39.39 3.27 -55.53
CA GLU A 90 40.43 4.22 -55.96
C GLU A 90 41.80 3.55 -56.01
N MET A 91 42.09 2.66 -55.05
CA MET A 91 43.32 1.87 -55.04
C MET A 91 43.39 0.95 -56.27
N GLU A 92 42.30 0.27 -56.62
CA GLU A 92 42.23 -0.59 -57.81
C GLU A 92 42.45 0.23 -59.09
N ARG A 93 41.85 1.42 -59.18
CA ARG A 93 42.04 2.33 -60.32
C ARG A 93 43.49 2.80 -60.45
N TRP A 94 44.11 3.24 -59.36
CA TRP A 94 45.50 3.71 -59.37
C TRP A 94 46.50 2.57 -59.66
N LEU A 95 46.25 1.35 -59.16
CA LEU A 95 47.04 0.17 -59.52
C LEU A 95 46.89 -0.19 -60.99
N GLY A 96 45.69 -0.02 -61.56
CA GLY A 96 45.45 -0.12 -63.00
C GLY A 96 46.32 0.85 -63.79
N ASP A 97 46.38 2.13 -63.38
CA ASP A 97 47.22 3.12 -64.04
C ASP A 97 48.73 2.79 -63.96
N ILE A 98 49.18 2.20 -62.83
CA ILE A 98 50.55 1.71 -62.67
C ILE A 98 50.82 0.54 -63.61
N ASP A 99 49.91 -0.43 -63.70
CA ASP A 99 50.07 -1.60 -64.58
C ASP A 99 50.04 -1.20 -66.05
N ASP A 100 49.18 -0.27 -66.45
CA ASP A 100 49.16 0.28 -67.81
C ASP A 100 50.49 0.98 -68.15
N THR A 101 51.01 1.77 -67.21
CA THR A 101 52.28 2.48 -67.39
C THR A 101 53.45 1.51 -67.52
N LEU A 102 53.55 0.53 -66.62
CA LEU A 102 54.60 -0.49 -66.63
C LEU A 102 54.46 -1.46 -67.81
N GLY A 103 53.24 -1.86 -68.13
CA GLY A 103 52.87 -2.69 -69.27
C GLY A 103 53.27 -2.02 -70.58
N TYR A 104 53.06 -0.72 -70.73
CA TYR A 104 53.52 0.02 -71.89
C TYR A 104 55.05 -0.02 -72.06
N VAL A 105 55.82 0.19 -70.98
CA VAL A 105 57.29 0.11 -71.04
C VAL A 105 57.75 -1.33 -71.36
N ARG A 106 57.11 -2.33 -70.76
CA ARG A 106 57.44 -3.75 -70.93
C ARG A 106 57.11 -4.28 -72.31
N GLU A 107 55.90 -4.00 -72.82
CA GLU A 107 55.30 -4.70 -73.95
C GLU A 107 55.40 -3.92 -75.25
N MET A 108 55.17 -2.60 -75.19
CA MET A 108 55.17 -1.72 -76.35
C MET A 108 56.57 -1.18 -76.65
N GLN A 109 57.26 -0.65 -75.63
CA GLN A 109 58.61 -0.10 -75.81
C GLN A 109 59.72 -1.14 -75.72
N ARG A 110 59.46 -2.26 -75.03
CA ARG A 110 60.38 -3.41 -74.86
C ARG A 110 61.78 -2.98 -74.38
N CYS A 111 61.84 -1.96 -73.53
CA CYS A 111 63.10 -1.41 -73.05
C CYS A 111 63.36 -1.87 -71.60
N ALA A 112 64.23 -2.86 -71.45
CA ALA A 112 64.54 -3.47 -70.16
C ALA A 112 65.16 -2.47 -69.16
N GLU A 113 65.95 -1.52 -69.64
CA GLU A 113 66.59 -0.50 -68.79
C GLU A 113 65.57 0.50 -68.24
N SER A 114 64.65 0.98 -69.09
CA SER A 114 63.54 1.83 -68.66
C SER A 114 62.56 1.10 -67.73
N TYR A 115 62.24 -0.16 -68.02
CA TYR A 115 61.39 -0.94 -67.13
C TYR A 115 62.04 -1.12 -65.75
N ARG A 116 63.35 -1.40 -65.72
CA ARG A 116 64.11 -1.47 -64.48
C ARG A 116 64.14 -0.12 -63.76
N ALA A 117 64.31 0.99 -64.48
CA ALA A 117 64.28 2.33 -63.90
C ALA A 117 62.91 2.65 -63.27
N SER A 118 61.80 2.43 -64.00
CA SER A 118 60.43 2.59 -63.49
C SER A 118 60.17 1.76 -62.24
N MET A 119 60.58 0.49 -62.23
CA MET A 119 60.41 -0.42 -61.11
C MET A 119 61.35 -0.14 -59.92
N ALA A 120 62.46 0.56 -60.12
CA ALA A 120 63.41 0.90 -59.07
C ALA A 120 63.19 2.30 -58.48
N GLY A 121 62.58 3.21 -59.24
CA GLY A 121 62.33 4.60 -58.87
C GLY A 121 60.98 4.83 -58.20
N ARG A 122 60.27 5.87 -58.64
CA ARG A 122 59.05 6.43 -58.04
C ARG A 122 57.92 5.41 -57.91
N VAL A 123 57.75 4.47 -58.83
CA VAL A 123 56.73 3.41 -58.68
C VAL A 123 56.99 2.61 -57.41
N ARG A 124 58.24 2.21 -57.16
CA ARG A 124 58.61 1.47 -55.95
C ARG A 124 58.42 2.32 -54.71
N GLU A 125 58.87 3.56 -54.71
CA GLU A 125 58.70 4.46 -53.56
C GLU A 125 57.22 4.62 -53.20
N ARG A 126 56.37 4.82 -54.20
CA ARG A 126 54.91 4.99 -54.01
C ARG A 126 54.24 3.70 -53.57
N LEU A 127 54.59 2.55 -54.14
CA LEU A 127 54.05 1.25 -53.69
C LEU A 127 54.52 0.89 -52.28
N VAL A 128 55.74 1.24 -51.89
CA VAL A 128 56.24 1.08 -50.52
C VAL A 128 55.49 2.01 -49.57
N ALA A 129 55.32 3.29 -49.92
CA ALA A 129 54.52 4.23 -49.14
C ALA A 129 53.06 3.76 -49.01
N ALA A 130 52.47 3.27 -50.10
CA ALA A 130 51.11 2.72 -50.10
C ALA A 130 50.99 1.45 -49.26
N ARG A 131 51.99 0.56 -49.29
CA ARG A 131 52.04 -0.63 -48.43
C ARG A 131 52.23 -0.26 -46.96
N ILE A 132 53.06 0.73 -46.65
CA ILE A 132 53.22 1.23 -45.27
C ILE A 132 51.90 1.84 -44.79
N GLY A 133 51.26 2.68 -45.60
CA GLY A 133 49.96 3.28 -45.30
C GLY A 133 48.84 2.23 -45.20
N GLN A 134 48.79 1.22 -46.06
CA GLN A 134 47.87 0.09 -45.96
C GLN A 134 48.13 -0.74 -44.71
N ASN A 135 49.39 -1.01 -44.35
CA ASN A 135 49.71 -1.70 -43.11
C ASN A 135 49.31 -0.88 -41.89
N GLN A 136 49.44 0.44 -41.94
CA GLN A 136 48.97 1.35 -40.89
C GLN A 136 47.44 1.41 -40.83
N PHE A 137 46.75 1.40 -41.98
CA PHE A 137 45.29 1.37 -42.08
C PHE A 137 44.71 0.02 -41.65
N LEU A 138 45.38 -1.09 -41.95
CA LEU A 138 45.03 -2.44 -41.49
C LEU A 138 45.42 -2.67 -40.02
N ALA A 139 46.41 -1.94 -39.51
CA ALA A 139 46.79 -1.91 -38.10
C ALA A 139 45.94 -0.92 -37.27
N GLN A 140 45.19 -0.02 -37.91
CA GLN A 140 44.06 0.63 -37.27
C GLN A 140 43.03 -0.48 -37.04
N THR A 141 42.85 -0.87 -35.78
CA THR A 141 41.82 -1.82 -35.36
C THR A 141 40.51 -1.44 -36.06
N PRO A 142 39.86 -2.36 -36.80
CA PRO A 142 38.50 -2.11 -37.25
C PRO A 142 37.71 -1.67 -36.03
N VAL A 143 36.84 -0.66 -36.17
CA VAL A 143 35.90 -0.30 -35.10
C VAL A 143 35.18 -1.60 -34.76
N ASP A 144 35.57 -2.17 -33.62
CA ASP A 144 35.09 -3.46 -33.17
C ASP A 144 33.67 -3.21 -32.70
N ALA A 145 32.71 -3.10 -33.63
CA ALA A 145 31.36 -2.72 -33.28
C ALA A 145 30.73 -3.75 -32.33
N VAL A 146 31.17 -5.02 -32.43
CA VAL A 146 30.75 -6.10 -31.53
C VAL A 146 31.48 -6.00 -30.20
N GLY A 147 32.80 -5.83 -30.15
CA GLY A 147 33.55 -5.67 -28.89
C GLY A 147 33.36 -4.31 -28.23
N LEU A 148 32.93 -3.26 -28.94
CA LEU A 148 32.48 -1.98 -28.40
C LEU A 148 31.04 -2.08 -27.91
N PHE A 149 30.18 -2.85 -28.57
CA PHE A 149 28.85 -3.17 -28.05
C PHE A 149 28.92 -4.13 -26.88
N GLU A 150 29.82 -5.11 -26.88
CA GLU A 150 30.14 -6.01 -25.76
C GLU A 150 30.86 -5.25 -24.67
N ALA A 151 31.82 -4.37 -24.94
CA ALA A 151 32.42 -3.52 -23.91
C ALA A 151 31.41 -2.50 -23.36
N ALA A 152 30.47 -2.00 -24.17
CA ALA A 152 29.37 -1.17 -23.70
C ALA A 152 28.31 -1.99 -22.95
N LEU A 153 28.05 -3.25 -23.33
CA LEU A 153 27.18 -4.18 -22.62
C LEU A 153 27.84 -4.72 -21.36
N VAL A 154 29.15 -4.90 -21.33
CA VAL A 154 29.95 -5.34 -20.19
C VAL A 154 30.21 -4.14 -19.29
N SER A 155 30.40 -2.93 -19.81
CA SER A 155 30.44 -1.70 -19.03
C SER A 155 29.06 -1.34 -18.49
N LYS A 156 27.98 -1.50 -19.26
CA LYS A 156 26.60 -1.34 -18.80
C LYS A 156 26.20 -2.49 -17.88
N ALA A 157 26.58 -3.73 -18.17
CA ALA A 157 26.38 -4.85 -17.27
C ALA A 157 27.30 -4.77 -16.06
N HIS A 158 28.47 -4.12 -16.07
CA HIS A 158 29.26 -3.84 -14.86
C HIS A 158 28.71 -2.64 -14.12
N ALA A 159 28.24 -1.60 -14.81
CA ALA A 159 27.55 -0.46 -14.24
C ALA A 159 26.11 -0.78 -13.80
N GLU A 160 25.56 -1.92 -14.18
CA GLU A 160 24.30 -2.49 -13.69
C GLU A 160 24.56 -3.64 -12.71
N LYS A 161 25.61 -4.46 -12.89
CA LYS A 161 26.04 -5.50 -11.95
C LYS A 161 26.68 -4.90 -10.72
N GLU A 162 27.38 -3.78 -10.77
CA GLU A 162 27.88 -3.10 -9.58
C GLU A 162 26.74 -2.52 -8.73
N PRO A 163 25.73 -1.81 -9.25
CA PRO A 163 24.58 -1.40 -8.44
C PRO A 163 23.63 -2.56 -8.16
N LEU A 164 23.53 -3.61 -8.98
CA LEU A 164 22.73 -4.80 -8.65
C LEU A 164 23.43 -5.67 -7.61
N VAL A 165 24.77 -5.79 -7.63
CA VAL A 165 25.57 -6.46 -6.59
C VAL A 165 25.59 -5.61 -5.33
N ALA A 166 25.68 -4.29 -5.43
CA ALA A 166 25.56 -3.39 -4.29
C ALA A 166 24.14 -3.41 -3.70
N LYS A 167 23.11 -3.47 -4.55
CA LYS A 167 21.71 -3.65 -4.12
C LYS A 167 21.52 -5.02 -3.48
N ILE A 168 22.00 -6.11 -4.08
CA ILE A 168 21.95 -7.46 -3.48
C ILE A 168 22.73 -7.50 -2.16
N ALA A 169 23.87 -6.81 -2.05
CA ALA A 169 24.63 -6.72 -0.82
C ALA A 169 23.88 -5.93 0.25
N ALA A 170 23.28 -4.78 -0.10
CA ALA A 170 22.43 -3.98 0.78
C ALA A 170 21.16 -4.74 1.20
N ASP A 171 20.53 -5.47 0.28
CA ASP A 171 19.38 -6.33 0.53
C ASP A 171 19.78 -7.49 1.44
N LYS A 172 20.95 -8.12 1.26
CA LYS A 172 21.45 -9.16 2.17
C LYS A 172 21.75 -8.63 3.57
N LEU A 173 22.34 -7.45 3.68
CA LEU A 173 22.59 -6.80 4.97
C LEU A 173 21.27 -6.42 5.65
N SER A 174 20.31 -5.88 4.91
CA SER A 174 18.98 -5.52 5.42
C SER A 174 18.19 -6.76 5.81
N MET A 175 18.24 -7.83 5.03
CA MET A 175 17.64 -9.12 5.35
C MET A 175 18.25 -9.73 6.62
N GLY A 176 19.58 -9.66 6.77
CA GLY A 176 20.26 -10.11 7.99
C GLY A 176 19.88 -9.27 9.22
N ALA A 177 19.75 -7.95 9.06
CA ALA A 177 19.32 -7.05 10.13
C ALA A 177 17.86 -7.29 10.54
N VAL A 178 16.95 -7.42 9.56
CA VAL A 178 15.54 -7.78 9.81
C VAL A 178 15.44 -9.15 10.48
N GLN A 179 16.19 -10.15 10.02
CA GLN A 179 16.22 -11.47 10.65
C GLN A 179 16.69 -11.38 12.10
N ALA A 180 17.75 -10.63 12.38
CA ALA A 180 18.24 -10.43 13.74
C ALA A 180 17.19 -9.76 14.65
N VAL A 181 16.44 -8.78 14.15
CA VAL A 181 15.31 -8.18 14.87
C VAL A 181 14.23 -9.22 15.14
N LEU A 182 13.83 -10.01 14.14
CA LEU A 182 12.80 -11.05 14.31
C LEU A 182 13.23 -12.18 15.27
N ASP A 183 14.50 -12.57 15.25
CA ASP A 183 15.07 -13.54 16.19
C ASP A 183 15.02 -12.99 17.62
N GLN A 184 15.37 -11.71 17.81
CA GLN A 184 15.28 -11.05 19.11
C GLN A 184 13.82 -10.94 19.59
N VAL A 185 12.90 -10.54 18.71
CA VAL A 185 11.46 -10.49 18.99
C VAL A 185 10.92 -11.87 19.41
N THR A 186 11.43 -12.95 18.79
CA THR A 186 11.06 -14.33 19.14
C THR A 186 11.55 -14.72 20.55
N LEU A 187 12.70 -14.21 20.99
CA LEU A 187 13.17 -14.40 22.36
C LEU A 187 12.35 -13.58 23.35
N ASP A 188 12.07 -12.32 23.02
CA ASP A 188 11.40 -11.36 23.89
C ASP A 188 9.91 -11.70 24.10
N VAL A 189 9.26 -12.36 23.13
CA VAL A 189 7.86 -12.82 23.28
C VAL A 189 7.72 -14.02 24.19
N GLY A 190 8.79 -14.78 24.45
CA GLY A 190 8.76 -16.00 25.27
C GLY A 190 8.11 -15.82 26.65
N PRO A 191 8.58 -14.85 27.47
CA PRO A 191 7.97 -14.52 28.75
C PRO A 191 6.50 -14.09 28.65
N LEU A 192 6.14 -13.30 27.63
CA LEU A 192 4.76 -12.84 27.40
C LEU A 192 3.82 -14.00 27.04
N SER A 193 4.30 -14.94 26.24
CA SER A 193 3.57 -16.16 25.87
C SER A 193 3.29 -17.03 27.11
N ALA A 194 4.29 -17.23 27.97
CA ALA A 194 4.13 -17.97 29.23
C ALA A 194 3.14 -17.28 30.19
N ALA A 195 3.22 -15.95 30.31
CA ALA A 195 2.30 -15.16 31.11
C ALA A 195 0.86 -15.23 30.57
N TYR A 196 0.70 -15.16 29.24
CA TYR A 196 -0.59 -15.34 28.57
C TYR A 196 -1.19 -16.73 28.81
N ALA A 197 -0.39 -17.79 28.68
CA ALA A 197 -0.84 -19.16 28.95
C ALA A 197 -1.31 -19.34 30.39
N THR A 198 -0.59 -18.75 31.35
CA THR A 198 -0.98 -18.74 32.77
C THR A 198 -2.30 -18.00 32.97
N LEU A 199 -2.45 -16.81 32.38
CA LEU A 199 -3.69 -16.04 32.43
C LEU A 199 -4.88 -16.81 31.85
N ALA A 200 -4.68 -17.49 30.71
CA ALA A 200 -5.71 -18.30 30.07
C ALA A 200 -6.12 -19.51 30.92
N ALA A 201 -5.16 -20.17 31.59
CA ALA A 201 -5.44 -21.27 32.52
C ALA A 201 -6.25 -20.79 33.75
N ASP A 202 -5.85 -19.65 34.34
CA ASP A 202 -6.59 -19.03 35.45
C ASP A 202 -8.00 -18.63 35.02
N PHE A 203 -8.16 -18.10 33.80
CA PHE A 203 -9.47 -17.77 33.23
C PHE A 203 -10.34 -19.02 33.04
N ALA A 204 -9.78 -20.11 32.52
CA ALA A 204 -10.49 -21.37 32.34
C ALA A 204 -10.93 -21.96 33.69
N ALA A 205 -10.06 -21.95 34.69
CA ALA A 205 -10.37 -22.38 36.05
C ALA A 205 -11.47 -21.52 36.67
N TYR A 206 -11.39 -20.19 36.52
CA TYR A 206 -12.44 -19.28 36.96
C TYR A 206 -13.75 -19.61 36.27
N ARG A 207 -13.79 -19.75 34.93
CA ARG A 207 -15.00 -20.13 34.19
C ARG A 207 -15.60 -21.46 34.66
N GLY A 208 -14.77 -22.42 35.05
CA GLY A 208 -15.21 -23.70 35.59
C GLY A 208 -16.07 -23.60 36.85
N THR A 209 -16.05 -22.48 37.58
CA THR A 209 -16.86 -22.29 38.79
C THR A 209 -18.29 -21.75 38.52
N GLU A 210 -18.61 -21.36 37.29
CA GLU A 210 -19.92 -20.77 36.93
C GLU A 210 -21.13 -21.70 37.20
N PRO A 211 -21.07 -23.02 36.95
CA PRO A 211 -22.17 -23.93 37.26
C PRO A 211 -22.44 -24.02 38.76
N ALA A 212 -21.39 -24.17 39.57
CA ALA A 212 -21.50 -24.28 41.02
C ALA A 212 -22.05 -23.00 41.66
N GLU A 213 -21.64 -21.84 41.15
CA GLU A 213 -22.19 -20.54 41.58
C GLU A 213 -23.70 -20.43 41.28
N SER A 214 -24.11 -20.83 40.08
CA SER A 214 -25.52 -20.79 39.65
C SER A 214 -26.39 -21.75 40.47
N GLU A 215 -25.86 -22.96 40.75
CA GLU A 215 -26.50 -23.94 41.62
C GLU A 215 -26.64 -23.42 43.05
N ALA A 216 -25.59 -22.77 43.60
CA ALA A 216 -25.62 -22.18 44.93
C ALA A 216 -26.71 -21.11 45.05
N TYR A 217 -26.81 -20.16 44.12
CA TYR A 217 -27.87 -19.14 44.14
C TYR A 217 -29.27 -19.74 44.03
N THR A 218 -29.45 -20.76 43.19
CA THR A 218 -30.73 -21.47 43.06
C THR A 218 -31.11 -22.16 44.37
N LYS A 219 -30.14 -22.80 45.02
CA LYS A 219 -30.33 -23.43 46.33
C LYS A 219 -30.69 -22.40 47.40
N PHE A 220 -29.95 -21.28 47.48
CA PHE A 220 -30.26 -20.22 48.46
C PHE A 220 -31.65 -19.63 48.27
N ALA A 221 -32.11 -19.47 47.02
CA ALA A 221 -33.48 -19.04 46.75
C ALA A 221 -34.52 -20.05 47.27
N ALA A 222 -34.30 -21.34 47.02
CA ALA A 222 -35.18 -22.41 47.51
C ALA A 222 -35.19 -22.47 49.05
N ASP A 223 -34.02 -22.41 49.67
CA ASP A 223 -33.86 -22.44 51.13
C ASP A 223 -34.52 -21.20 51.77
N ALA A 224 -34.25 -20.01 51.24
CA ALA A 224 -34.84 -18.75 51.74
C ALA A 224 -36.37 -18.74 51.68
N SER A 225 -36.96 -19.36 50.65
CA SER A 225 -38.42 -19.41 50.50
C SER A 225 -39.11 -20.22 51.60
N LYS A 226 -38.41 -21.21 52.16
CA LYS A 226 -38.92 -22.13 53.20
C LYS A 226 -38.44 -21.76 54.60
N ALA A 227 -37.39 -20.96 54.71
CA ALA A 227 -36.78 -20.58 55.97
C ALA A 227 -37.73 -19.82 56.89
N SER A 228 -37.53 -20.04 58.20
CA SER A 228 -38.05 -19.25 59.31
C SER A 228 -37.22 -17.97 59.52
N LEU A 229 -37.70 -17.06 60.36
CA LEU A 229 -36.99 -15.81 60.68
C LEU A 229 -35.56 -16.04 61.19
N ALA A 230 -35.36 -17.08 62.00
CA ALA A 230 -34.05 -17.40 62.58
C ALA A 230 -33.05 -17.95 61.55
N GLU A 231 -33.53 -18.58 60.48
CA GLU A 231 -32.69 -19.21 59.46
C GLU A 231 -32.26 -18.22 58.36
N LEU A 232 -33.03 -17.14 58.14
CA LEU A 232 -32.77 -16.17 57.06
C LEU A 232 -31.40 -15.49 57.17
N ASP A 233 -30.91 -15.23 58.39
CA ASP A 233 -29.62 -14.56 58.58
C ASP A 233 -28.44 -15.42 58.11
N GLY A 234 -28.50 -16.74 58.33
CA GLY A 234 -27.48 -17.67 57.84
C GLY A 234 -27.48 -17.80 56.32
N ILE A 235 -28.67 -17.73 55.71
CA ILE A 235 -28.80 -17.75 54.24
C ILE A 235 -28.28 -16.44 53.66
N GLU A 236 -28.64 -15.30 54.24
CA GLU A 236 -28.13 -13.97 53.86
C GLU A 236 -26.60 -13.92 53.87
N GLN A 237 -25.96 -14.41 54.93
CA GLN A 237 -24.49 -14.50 55.00
C GLN A 237 -23.90 -15.42 53.91
N SER A 238 -24.58 -16.53 53.59
CA SER A 238 -24.14 -17.46 52.55
C SER A 238 -24.20 -16.84 51.14
N VAL A 239 -25.23 -16.03 50.88
CA VAL A 239 -25.36 -15.24 49.65
C VAL A 239 -24.22 -14.24 49.52
N LEU A 240 -23.98 -13.45 50.58
CA LEU A 240 -22.91 -12.46 50.60
C LEU A 240 -21.52 -13.10 50.40
N LYS A 241 -21.25 -14.21 51.08
CA LYS A 241 -19.98 -14.95 50.92
C LYS A 241 -19.79 -15.46 49.50
N THR A 242 -20.84 -15.93 48.85
CA THR A 242 -20.78 -16.42 47.46
C THR A 242 -20.50 -15.28 46.48
N ALA A 243 -21.19 -14.14 46.63
CA ALA A 243 -20.93 -12.94 45.83
C ALA A 243 -19.51 -12.38 46.06
N GLN A 244 -19.02 -12.38 47.30
CA GLN A 244 -17.64 -12.03 47.63
C GLN A 244 -16.64 -13.00 46.98
N GLY A 245 -16.91 -14.31 46.98
CA GLY A 245 -16.07 -15.29 46.30
C GLY A 245 -16.00 -15.04 44.79
N ALA A 246 -17.13 -14.72 44.16
CA ALA A 246 -17.22 -14.42 42.73
C ALA A 246 -16.47 -13.13 42.34
N SER A 247 -16.42 -12.14 43.23
CA SER A 247 -15.77 -10.84 42.98
C SER A 247 -14.30 -10.81 43.41
N ALA A 248 -13.92 -11.43 44.53
CA ALA A 248 -12.55 -11.43 45.05
C ALA A 248 -11.61 -12.34 44.25
N ALA A 249 -12.09 -13.53 43.83
CA ALA A 249 -11.28 -14.50 43.09
C ALA A 249 -10.66 -13.93 41.80
N PRO A 250 -11.41 -13.20 40.94
CA PRO A 250 -10.85 -12.71 39.68
C PRO A 250 -10.04 -11.41 39.79
N GLN A 251 -10.04 -10.66 40.90
CA GLN A 251 -9.34 -9.37 40.98
C GLN A 251 -7.83 -9.48 40.67
N LYS A 252 -7.17 -10.50 41.21
CA LYS A 252 -5.76 -10.79 40.90
C LYS A 252 -5.53 -11.16 39.43
N MET A 253 -6.51 -11.80 38.80
CA MET A 253 -6.47 -12.15 37.39
C MET A 253 -6.67 -10.92 36.51
N VAL A 254 -7.60 -10.03 36.87
CA VAL A 254 -7.84 -8.75 36.18
C VAL A 254 -6.58 -7.88 36.19
N LEU A 255 -5.95 -7.71 37.35
CA LEU A 255 -4.70 -6.93 37.45
C LEU A 255 -3.58 -7.53 36.60
N ARG A 256 -3.42 -8.87 36.61
CA ARG A 256 -2.45 -9.55 35.74
C ARG A 256 -2.78 -9.40 34.27
N GLY A 257 -4.05 -9.48 33.89
CA GLY A 257 -4.50 -9.26 32.51
C GLY A 257 -4.25 -7.84 32.03
N MET A 258 -4.52 -6.82 32.86
CA MET A 258 -4.22 -5.42 32.53
C MET A 258 -2.72 -5.18 32.41
N LYS A 259 -1.92 -5.72 33.34
CA LYS A 259 -0.47 -5.63 33.29
C LYS A 259 0.09 -6.29 32.02
N LEU A 260 -0.35 -7.52 31.71
CA LEU A 260 0.08 -8.23 30.52
C LEU A 260 -0.35 -7.51 29.24
N SER A 261 -1.55 -6.94 29.20
CA SER A 261 -2.00 -6.11 28.07
C SER A 261 -1.05 -4.92 27.86
N ALA A 262 -0.64 -4.22 28.92
CA ALA A 262 0.32 -3.13 28.81
C ALA A 262 1.71 -3.62 28.34
N GLU A 263 2.20 -4.74 28.87
CA GLU A 263 3.48 -5.34 28.47
C GLU A 263 3.47 -5.78 26.99
N VAL A 264 2.36 -6.32 26.51
CA VAL A 264 2.19 -6.71 25.10
C VAL A 264 2.12 -5.46 24.20
N VAL A 265 1.46 -4.37 24.61
CA VAL A 265 1.49 -3.10 23.83
C VAL A 265 2.91 -2.54 23.78
N GLN A 266 3.63 -2.53 24.89
CA GLN A 266 5.01 -2.04 24.93
C GLN A 266 5.94 -2.88 24.03
N PHE A 267 5.74 -4.21 24.04
CA PHE A 267 6.44 -5.12 23.14
C PHE A 267 6.14 -4.82 21.66
N GLU A 268 4.88 -4.54 21.30
CA GLU A 268 4.53 -4.15 19.94
C GLU A 268 5.23 -2.85 19.52
N VAL A 269 5.18 -1.81 20.35
CA VAL A 269 5.84 -0.53 20.07
C VAL A 269 7.34 -0.72 19.87
N SER A 270 8.01 -1.41 20.79
CA SER A 270 9.46 -1.65 20.68
C SER A 270 9.84 -2.50 19.46
N SER A 271 9.02 -3.50 19.11
CA SER A 271 9.23 -4.31 17.92
C SER A 271 9.04 -3.49 16.63
N GLN A 272 8.02 -2.63 16.58
CA GLN A 272 7.79 -1.72 15.46
C GLN A 272 8.90 -0.67 15.34
N GLU A 273 9.38 -0.11 16.44
CA GLU A 273 10.52 0.81 16.46
C GLU A 273 11.81 0.14 15.96
N ALA A 274 12.03 -1.13 16.31
CA ALA A 274 13.18 -1.90 15.83
C ALA A 274 13.09 -2.23 14.32
N LEU A 275 11.89 -2.43 13.79
CA LEU A 275 11.66 -2.68 12.37
C LEU A 275 11.56 -1.40 11.52
N ALA A 276 11.26 -0.25 12.12
CA ALA A 276 11.06 1.01 11.42
C ALA A 276 12.24 1.43 10.51
N PRO A 277 13.52 1.28 10.90
CA PRO A 277 14.66 1.56 10.03
C PRO A 277 14.72 0.68 8.76
N HIS A 278 13.99 -0.42 8.73
CA HIS A 278 13.96 -1.40 7.64
C HIS A 278 12.64 -1.36 6.85
N ALA A 279 11.77 -0.38 7.09
CA ALA A 279 10.46 -0.28 6.45
C ALA A 279 10.54 -0.19 4.92
N ASP A 280 11.51 0.55 4.37
CA ASP A 280 11.70 0.68 2.92
C ASP A 280 12.12 -0.65 2.28
N PHE A 281 13.01 -1.40 2.94
CA PHE A 281 13.41 -2.74 2.51
C PHE A 281 12.23 -3.71 2.54
N MET A 282 11.47 -3.74 3.65
CA MET A 282 10.29 -4.60 3.77
C MET A 282 9.23 -4.27 2.70
N THR A 283 8.97 -2.99 2.44
CA THR A 283 8.02 -2.54 1.42
C THR A 283 8.49 -2.91 0.01
N ALA A 284 9.77 -2.73 -0.31
CA ALA A 284 10.34 -3.06 -1.62
C ALA A 284 10.30 -4.56 -1.95
N HIS A 285 10.17 -5.41 -0.94
CA HIS A 285 10.11 -6.87 -1.06
C HIS A 285 8.73 -7.47 -0.71
N ASP A 286 7.68 -6.64 -0.67
CA ASP A 286 6.30 -7.05 -0.33
C ASP A 286 6.20 -7.82 1.02
N ALA A 287 7.11 -7.53 1.96
CA ALA A 287 7.11 -8.10 3.29
C ALA A 287 6.20 -7.26 4.20
N PRO A 288 5.01 -7.75 4.61
CA PRO A 288 4.13 -6.99 5.48
C PRO A 288 4.74 -6.83 6.87
N ASN A 289 4.46 -5.71 7.53
CA ASN A 289 4.81 -5.54 8.94
C ASN A 289 4.03 -6.57 9.77
N PRO A 290 4.70 -7.45 10.54
CA PRO A 290 4.00 -8.51 11.28
C PRO A 290 3.12 -7.94 12.40
N ASP A 291 1.86 -8.39 12.44
CA ASP A 291 0.98 -8.18 13.60
C ASP A 291 1.38 -9.17 14.70
N MET A 292 2.11 -8.67 15.69
CA MET A 292 2.70 -9.50 16.75
C MET A 292 1.76 -9.75 17.94
N THR A 293 0.68 -8.97 18.07
CA THR A 293 0.03 -8.76 19.38
C THR A 293 -1.48 -8.62 19.33
N SER A 294 -2.08 -8.25 18.19
CA SER A 294 -3.51 -7.89 18.16
C SER A 294 -4.41 -9.05 18.56
N SER A 295 -4.04 -10.28 18.21
CA SER A 295 -4.78 -11.48 18.63
C SER A 295 -4.75 -11.68 20.15
N ALA A 296 -3.57 -11.52 20.75
CA ALA A 296 -3.38 -11.62 22.19
C ALA A 296 -4.18 -10.51 22.92
N GLN A 297 -4.10 -9.27 22.44
CA GLN A 297 -4.86 -8.14 23.00
C GLN A 297 -6.37 -8.38 22.94
N ARG A 298 -6.90 -8.80 21.79
CA ARG A 298 -8.32 -9.14 21.65
C ARG A 298 -8.74 -10.21 22.64
N SER A 299 -7.91 -11.24 22.82
CA SER A 299 -8.18 -12.32 23.78
C SER A 299 -8.14 -11.83 25.24
N ILE A 300 -7.13 -11.06 25.62
CA ILE A 300 -7.01 -10.48 26.97
C ILE A 300 -8.21 -9.58 27.29
N HIS A 301 -8.57 -8.68 26.38
CA HIS A 301 -9.75 -7.82 26.56
C HIS A 301 -11.05 -8.61 26.61
N ALA A 302 -11.19 -9.68 25.82
CA ALA A 302 -12.35 -10.56 25.89
C ALA A 302 -12.44 -11.27 27.26
N MET A 303 -11.32 -11.74 27.81
CA MET A 303 -11.25 -12.34 29.15
C MET A 303 -11.65 -11.33 30.23
N LEU A 304 -11.07 -10.12 30.21
CA LEU A 304 -11.38 -9.04 31.15
C LEU A 304 -12.86 -8.64 31.08
N GLY A 305 -13.39 -8.42 29.88
CA GLY A 305 -14.79 -8.06 29.69
C GLY A 305 -15.75 -9.18 30.09
N TYR A 306 -15.37 -10.45 29.92
CA TYR A 306 -16.16 -11.57 30.42
C TYR A 306 -16.21 -11.59 31.95
N VAL A 307 -15.06 -11.41 32.62
CA VAL A 307 -14.97 -11.38 34.08
C VAL A 307 -15.86 -10.28 34.65
N GLU A 308 -15.78 -9.08 34.11
CA GLU A 308 -16.61 -7.94 34.53
C GLU A 308 -18.11 -8.25 34.36
N ARG A 309 -18.51 -8.80 33.21
CA ARG A 309 -19.90 -9.21 32.98
C ARG A 309 -20.36 -10.28 33.96
N ARG A 310 -19.50 -11.23 34.33
CA ARG A 310 -19.84 -12.27 35.30
C ARG A 310 -19.99 -11.70 36.71
N ILE A 311 -19.08 -10.85 37.16
CA ILE A 311 -19.18 -10.17 38.47
C ILE A 311 -20.52 -9.42 38.56
N ARG A 312 -20.84 -8.60 37.55
CA ARG A 312 -22.12 -7.87 37.50
C ARG A 312 -23.34 -8.80 37.54
N ARG A 313 -23.26 -9.96 36.88
CA ARG A 313 -24.33 -10.96 36.91
C ARG A 313 -24.48 -11.57 38.30
N SER A 314 -23.37 -11.92 38.95
CA SER A 314 -23.33 -12.44 40.31
C SER A 314 -23.91 -11.42 41.29
N ASP A 315 -23.45 -10.18 41.23
CA ASP A 315 -23.93 -9.09 42.09
C ASP A 315 -25.43 -8.87 41.91
N ARG A 316 -25.92 -8.88 40.65
CA ARG A 316 -27.35 -8.75 40.37
C ARG A 316 -28.17 -9.90 40.96
N ALA A 317 -27.67 -11.14 40.88
CA ALA A 317 -28.31 -12.30 41.46
C ALA A 317 -28.35 -12.19 43.00
N ALA A 318 -27.22 -11.83 43.61
CA ALA A 318 -27.12 -11.62 45.06
C ALA A 318 -28.05 -10.50 45.54
N ILE A 319 -28.05 -9.34 44.89
CA ILE A 319 -28.95 -8.21 45.23
C ILE A 319 -30.42 -8.64 45.13
N SER A 320 -30.79 -9.33 44.04
CA SER A 320 -32.17 -9.81 43.87
C SER A 320 -32.57 -10.78 44.97
N LEU A 321 -31.66 -11.66 45.37
CA LEU A 321 -31.91 -12.66 46.41
C LEU A 321 -31.97 -12.04 47.81
N LEU A 322 -31.08 -11.11 48.14
CA LEU A 322 -31.09 -10.35 49.39
C LEU A 322 -32.37 -9.51 49.52
N PHE A 323 -32.84 -8.92 48.42
CA PHE A 323 -34.13 -8.27 48.37
C PHE A 323 -35.27 -9.26 48.66
N GLY A 324 -35.24 -10.44 48.03
CA GLY A 324 -36.20 -11.52 48.31
C GLY A 324 -36.21 -11.98 49.76
N ILE A 325 -35.03 -12.14 50.37
CA ILE A 325 -34.86 -12.48 51.80
C ILE A 325 -35.47 -11.38 52.68
N THR A 326 -35.22 -10.11 52.36
CA THR A 326 -35.79 -8.97 53.09
C THR A 326 -37.32 -8.97 53.00
N MET A 327 -37.87 -9.23 51.81
CA MET A 327 -39.32 -9.35 51.62
C MET A 327 -39.92 -10.53 52.39
N ARG A 328 -39.23 -11.68 52.40
CA ARG A 328 -39.63 -12.86 53.19
C ARG A 328 -39.62 -12.56 54.68
N ARG A 329 -38.58 -11.88 55.19
CA ARG A 329 -38.45 -11.45 56.59
C ARG A 329 -39.63 -10.56 56.98
N GLN A 330 -39.95 -9.54 56.16
CA GLN A 330 -41.10 -8.68 56.38
C GLN A 330 -42.42 -9.45 56.36
N ALA A 331 -42.61 -10.38 55.42
CA ALA A 331 -43.82 -11.19 55.33
C ALA A 331 -44.01 -12.10 56.56
N LEU A 332 -42.94 -12.74 57.04
CA LEU A 332 -42.97 -13.57 58.25
C LEU A 332 -43.27 -12.75 59.50
N GLN A 333 -42.70 -11.55 59.63
CA GLN A 333 -43.01 -10.62 60.72
C GLN A 333 -44.50 -10.25 60.69
N LEU A 334 -45.04 -9.87 59.54
CA LEU A 334 -46.46 -9.51 59.38
C LEU A 334 -47.42 -10.69 59.63
N LEU A 335 -47.01 -11.92 59.37
CA LEU A 335 -47.80 -13.11 59.71
C LEU A 335 -47.97 -13.28 61.23
N GLY A 336 -47.02 -12.80 62.03
CA GLY A 336 -47.12 -12.76 63.49
C GLY A 336 -48.00 -11.64 64.06
N GLU A 337 -48.37 -10.66 63.24
CA GLU A 337 -49.16 -9.49 63.64
C GLU A 337 -50.68 -9.75 63.61
N SER A 338 -51.47 -8.77 64.09
CA SER A 338 -52.92 -8.82 63.98
C SER A 338 -53.43 -8.59 62.54
N GLU A 339 -54.66 -9.03 62.25
CA GLU A 339 -55.29 -8.83 60.94
C GLU A 339 -55.45 -7.35 60.57
N ALA A 340 -55.79 -6.51 61.55
CA ALA A 340 -55.90 -5.06 61.34
C ALA A 340 -54.55 -4.43 60.93
N VAL A 341 -53.45 -4.83 61.57
CA VAL A 341 -52.09 -4.37 61.22
C VAL A 341 -51.72 -4.85 59.82
N ARG A 342 -52.01 -6.11 59.48
CA ARG A 342 -51.78 -6.62 58.12
C ARG A 342 -52.54 -5.82 57.06
N ALA A 343 -53.82 -5.51 57.29
CA ALA A 343 -54.64 -4.74 56.37
C ALA A 343 -54.07 -3.33 56.14
N GLN A 344 -53.69 -2.62 57.22
CA GLN A 344 -53.06 -1.31 57.12
C GLN A 344 -51.73 -1.33 56.36
N VAL A 345 -50.89 -2.34 56.60
CA VAL A 345 -49.61 -2.47 55.89
C VAL A 345 -49.82 -2.78 54.41
N VAL A 346 -50.79 -3.63 54.06
CA VAL A 346 -51.14 -3.89 52.66
C VAL A 346 -51.59 -2.61 51.97
N GLU A 347 -52.51 -1.86 52.57
CA GLU A 347 -52.98 -0.58 52.03
C GLU A 347 -51.82 0.41 51.84
N ALA A 348 -50.97 0.60 52.87
CA ALA A 348 -49.82 1.49 52.78
C ALA A 348 -48.82 1.06 51.68
N LYS A 349 -48.61 -0.24 51.48
CA LYS A 349 -47.74 -0.78 50.42
C LYS A 349 -48.35 -0.60 49.04
N VAL A 350 -49.66 -0.78 48.88
CA VAL A 350 -50.38 -0.51 47.62
C VAL A 350 -50.28 0.98 47.28
N THR A 351 -50.56 1.88 48.23
CA THR A 351 -50.44 3.32 48.03
C THR A 351 -49.03 3.74 47.64
N LYS A 352 -48.00 3.18 48.30
CA LYS A 352 -46.61 3.45 47.93
C LYS A 352 -46.27 2.92 46.53
N ALA A 353 -46.72 1.71 46.19
CA ALA A 353 -46.48 1.12 44.86
C ALA A 353 -47.14 1.95 43.76
N GLU A 354 -48.38 2.40 43.97
CA GLU A 354 -49.09 3.31 43.07
C GLU A 354 -48.31 4.61 42.87
N ALA A 355 -47.89 5.26 43.96
CA ALA A 355 -47.14 6.51 43.88
C ALA A 355 -45.82 6.34 43.12
N THR A 356 -44.99 5.35 43.47
CA THR A 356 -43.70 5.12 42.82
C THR A 356 -43.84 4.75 41.34
N PHE A 357 -44.83 3.94 40.98
CA PHE A 357 -45.07 3.61 39.57
C PHE A 357 -45.61 4.80 38.79
N HIS A 358 -46.48 5.60 39.39
CA HIS A 358 -46.96 6.83 38.78
C HIS A 358 -45.82 7.82 38.52
N GLU A 359 -44.95 8.08 39.49
CA GLU A 359 -43.76 8.92 39.32
C GLU A 359 -42.82 8.38 38.22
N SER A 360 -42.60 7.07 38.19
CA SER A 360 -41.78 6.45 37.14
C SER A 360 -42.42 6.58 35.75
N ALA A 361 -43.74 6.42 35.66
CA ALA A 361 -44.50 6.59 34.43
C ALA A 361 -44.42 8.04 33.92
N GLU A 362 -44.59 9.03 34.82
CA GLU A 362 -44.43 10.45 34.49
C GLU A 362 -43.00 10.76 34.02
N ALA A 363 -41.98 10.21 34.67
CA ALA A 363 -40.59 10.39 34.26
C ALA A 363 -40.33 9.80 32.86
N GLN A 364 -40.93 8.66 32.52
CA GLN A 364 -40.83 8.06 31.18
C GLN A 364 -41.56 8.90 30.13
N VAL A 365 -42.75 9.42 30.43
CA VAL A 365 -43.48 10.35 29.56
C VAL A 365 -42.66 11.62 29.34
N PHE A 366 -42.14 12.21 30.41
CA PHE A 366 -41.30 13.41 30.34
C PHE A 366 -40.03 13.17 29.51
N ALA A 367 -39.35 12.03 29.68
CA ALA A 367 -38.21 11.67 28.85
C ALA A 367 -38.60 11.54 27.38
N PHE A 368 -39.77 10.97 27.08
CA PHE A 368 -40.31 10.92 25.72
C PHE A 368 -40.67 12.30 25.18
N GLU A 369 -41.23 13.22 25.96
CA GLU A 369 -41.59 14.56 25.47
C GLU A 369 -40.37 15.47 25.29
N LYS A 370 -39.32 15.24 26.08
CA LYS A 370 -38.09 16.04 26.02
C LYS A 370 -37.40 15.87 24.66
N ALA A 371 -36.98 16.99 24.07
CA ALA A 371 -36.19 16.99 22.84
C ALA A 371 -34.80 16.34 23.07
N PRO A 372 -34.27 15.59 22.10
CA PRO A 372 -32.93 15.02 22.20
C PRO A 372 -31.88 16.15 22.29
N PRO A 373 -30.80 15.95 23.08
CA PRO A 373 -29.74 16.94 23.16
C PRO A 373 -29.06 17.08 21.80
N LEU A 374 -28.76 18.33 21.43
CA LEU A 374 -28.08 18.66 20.19
C LEU A 374 -26.56 18.71 20.40
N GLY A 375 -25.84 18.30 19.38
CA GLY A 375 -24.42 18.58 19.24
C GLY A 375 -24.14 20.08 19.13
N VAL A 376 -23.05 20.54 19.74
CA VAL A 376 -22.67 21.95 19.85
C VAL A 376 -22.26 22.54 18.50
N LYS A 377 -21.54 21.78 17.68
CA LYS A 377 -20.97 22.32 16.42
C LYS A 377 -21.92 22.17 15.24
N LEU A 378 -22.55 21.01 15.13
CA LEU A 378 -23.35 20.66 13.95
C LEU A 378 -24.85 20.86 14.18
N SER A 379 -25.28 21.13 15.41
CA SER A 379 -26.70 21.20 15.80
C SER A 379 -27.50 19.94 15.43
N ILE A 380 -26.83 18.78 15.35
CA ILE A 380 -27.44 17.48 15.06
C ILE A 380 -27.78 16.79 16.38
N PRO A 381 -28.98 16.19 16.54
CA PRO A 381 -29.36 15.52 17.78
C PRO A 381 -28.60 14.21 18.02
N TYR A 382 -28.35 13.88 19.29
CA TYR A 382 -27.93 12.54 19.71
C TYR A 382 -29.15 11.61 19.80
N LEU A 383 -29.12 10.50 19.06
CA LEU A 383 -30.30 9.68 18.78
C LEU A 383 -30.26 8.29 19.43
N ALA A 384 -29.10 7.78 19.85
CA ALA A 384 -28.97 6.45 20.44
C ALA A 384 -29.72 6.35 21.78
N LYS A 385 -29.50 7.32 22.68
CA LYS A 385 -30.24 7.40 23.95
C LYS A 385 -31.75 7.59 23.72
N ARG A 386 -32.10 8.40 22.72
CA ARG A 386 -33.48 8.67 22.35
C ARG A 386 -34.21 7.39 21.91
N TYR A 387 -33.54 6.51 21.17
CA TYR A 387 -34.08 5.20 20.82
C TYR A 387 -34.43 4.37 22.07
N ASP A 388 -33.54 4.35 23.07
CA ASP A 388 -33.74 3.60 24.31
C ASP A 388 -34.88 4.18 25.17
N GLU A 389 -35.00 5.51 25.26
CA GLU A 389 -36.12 6.20 25.95
C GLU A 389 -37.48 5.84 25.33
N VAL A 390 -37.58 5.94 24.00
CA VAL A 390 -38.81 5.58 23.27
C VAL A 390 -39.14 4.10 23.40
N THR A 391 -38.11 3.23 23.35
CA THR A 391 -38.28 1.78 23.49
C THR A 391 -38.75 1.41 24.90
N THR A 392 -38.20 2.06 25.94
CA THR A 392 -38.59 1.85 27.33
C THR A 392 -40.07 2.17 27.55
N LEU A 393 -40.55 3.30 27.02
CA LEU A 393 -41.97 3.64 27.07
C LEU A 393 -42.83 2.58 26.34
N LEU A 394 -42.43 2.15 25.15
CA LEU A 394 -43.17 1.13 24.39
C LEU A 394 -43.18 -0.25 25.04
N GLN A 395 -42.17 -0.60 25.84
CA GLN A 395 -42.15 -1.84 26.61
C GLN A 395 -43.27 -1.88 27.67
N MET A 396 -43.77 -0.72 28.11
CA MET A 396 -44.89 -0.62 29.06
C MET A 396 -46.26 -0.80 28.40
N ARG A 397 -46.35 -0.71 27.07
CA ARG A 397 -47.63 -0.79 26.34
C ARG A 397 -48.44 -2.05 26.67
N PRO A 398 -47.88 -3.28 26.66
CA PRO A 398 -48.66 -4.48 26.97
C PRO A 398 -49.29 -4.48 28.36
N LEU A 399 -48.74 -3.70 29.29
CA LEU A 399 -49.24 -3.59 30.67
C LEU A 399 -50.28 -2.47 30.85
N CYS A 400 -50.28 -1.46 29.97
CA CYS A 400 -50.99 -0.20 30.19
C CYS A 400 -51.97 0.20 29.07
N GLU A 401 -52.01 -0.57 27.98
CA GLU A 401 -52.85 -0.29 26.82
C GLU A 401 -54.34 -0.30 27.17
N LEU A 402 -54.76 -1.17 28.09
CA LEU A 402 -56.13 -1.23 28.58
C LEU A 402 -56.24 -0.65 30.00
N PRO A 403 -57.37 -0.01 30.34
CA PRO A 403 -57.69 0.34 31.71
C PRO A 403 -57.74 -0.91 32.61
N SER A 404 -57.26 -0.77 33.85
CA SER A 404 -57.27 -1.82 34.86
C SER A 404 -57.74 -1.27 36.20
N SER A 405 -58.28 -2.11 37.08
CA SER A 405 -58.52 -1.78 38.49
C SER A 405 -57.29 -2.00 39.37
N SER A 406 -56.08 -2.01 38.77
CA SER A 406 -54.85 -2.27 39.50
C SER A 406 -54.23 -0.98 40.02
N TRP A 407 -53.39 -1.09 41.05
CA TRP A 407 -52.57 0.01 41.59
C TRP A 407 -51.69 0.71 40.55
N ARG A 408 -51.54 0.13 39.35
CA ARG A 408 -50.80 0.71 38.22
C ARG A 408 -51.61 1.70 37.41
N GLU A 409 -52.94 1.74 37.55
CA GLU A 409 -53.81 2.45 36.61
C GLU A 409 -53.47 3.92 36.49
N LYS A 410 -53.16 4.59 37.60
CA LYS A 410 -52.78 6.01 37.61
C LYS A 410 -51.56 6.29 36.72
N GLY A 411 -50.52 5.45 36.81
CA GLY A 411 -49.34 5.54 35.95
C GLY A 411 -49.61 5.12 34.50
N CYS A 412 -50.39 4.05 34.29
CA CYS A 412 -50.75 3.60 32.95
C CYS A 412 -51.59 4.62 32.19
N ALA A 413 -52.51 5.30 32.88
CA ALA A 413 -53.32 6.38 32.32
C ALA A 413 -52.45 7.56 31.84
N ALA A 414 -51.36 7.88 32.54
CA ALA A 414 -50.41 8.91 32.12
C ALA A 414 -49.66 8.52 30.84
N MET A 415 -49.25 7.25 30.67
CA MET A 415 -48.49 6.79 29.49
C MET A 415 -49.36 6.54 28.25
N ARG A 416 -50.60 6.08 28.44
CA ARG A 416 -51.49 5.60 27.37
C ARG A 416 -51.64 6.55 26.18
N PRO A 417 -51.78 7.88 26.36
CA PRO A 417 -51.88 8.82 25.23
C PRO A 417 -50.63 8.85 24.34
N HIS A 418 -49.46 8.51 24.88
CA HIS A 418 -48.18 8.66 24.20
C HIS A 418 -47.76 7.42 23.41
N PHE A 419 -48.33 6.24 23.67
CA PHE A 419 -47.89 4.99 23.00
C PHE A 419 -47.99 5.04 21.47
N LYS A 420 -49.05 5.66 20.92
CA LYS A 420 -49.18 5.83 19.47
C LYS A 420 -48.09 6.73 18.92
N ALA A 421 -47.85 7.88 19.56
CA ALA A 421 -46.81 8.82 19.15
C ALA A 421 -45.42 8.20 19.26
N ALA A 422 -45.13 7.47 20.33
CA ALA A 422 -43.86 6.76 20.52
C ALA A 422 -43.63 5.66 19.47
N ALA A 423 -44.68 4.89 19.13
CA ALA A 423 -44.61 3.87 18.10
C ALA A 423 -44.31 4.49 16.72
N THR A 424 -45.02 5.57 16.37
CA THR A 424 -44.75 6.33 15.14
C THR A 424 -43.34 6.91 15.15
N TYR A 425 -42.91 7.52 16.25
CA TYR A 425 -41.59 8.13 16.37
C TYR A 425 -40.48 7.09 16.14
N ARG A 426 -40.60 5.89 16.73
CA ARG A 426 -39.63 4.80 16.54
C ARG A 426 -39.63 4.27 15.10
N ALA A 427 -40.81 4.16 14.49
CA ALA A 427 -40.97 3.55 13.17
C ALA A 427 -40.57 4.47 12.01
N THR A 428 -40.81 5.79 12.14
CA THR A 428 -40.66 6.73 11.01
C THR A 428 -39.78 7.93 11.35
N THR A 429 -40.04 8.61 12.46
CA THR A 429 -39.32 9.86 12.78
C THR A 429 -37.85 9.63 13.10
N LEU A 430 -37.53 8.65 13.94
CA LEU A 430 -36.16 8.37 14.36
C LEU A 430 -35.29 7.88 13.18
N PRO A 431 -35.73 6.92 12.34
CA PRO A 431 -35.03 6.59 11.09
C PRO A 431 -34.80 7.80 10.19
N GLY A 432 -35.81 8.66 10.02
CA GLY A 432 -35.68 9.90 9.24
C GLY A 432 -34.65 10.87 9.81
N LEU A 433 -34.61 11.04 11.14
CA LEU A 433 -33.61 11.88 11.82
C LEU A 433 -32.19 11.32 11.65
N VAL A 434 -32.00 10.00 11.76
CA VAL A 434 -30.69 9.37 11.53
C VAL A 434 -30.25 9.58 10.09
N GLN A 435 -31.13 9.36 9.11
CA GLN A 435 -30.81 9.58 7.69
C GLN A 435 -30.46 11.05 7.40
N THR A 436 -31.21 11.98 7.99
CA THR A 436 -30.97 13.42 7.85
C THR A 436 -29.61 13.79 8.45
N GLY A 437 -29.31 13.33 9.67
CA GLY A 437 -28.03 13.58 10.33
C GLY A 437 -26.84 13.01 9.56
N ILE A 438 -26.94 11.78 9.02
CA ILE A 438 -25.92 11.20 8.13
C ILE A 438 -25.68 12.10 6.92
N THR A 439 -26.76 12.57 6.28
CA THR A 439 -26.67 13.42 5.08
C THR A 439 -26.03 14.77 5.40
N THR A 440 -26.41 15.39 6.52
CA THR A 440 -25.84 16.66 6.97
C THR A 440 -24.35 16.52 7.31
N MET A 441 -23.95 15.46 8.03
CA MET A 441 -22.54 15.21 8.35
C MET A 441 -21.71 15.02 7.08
N LYS A 442 -22.20 14.24 6.10
CA LYS A 442 -21.53 14.07 4.81
C LYS A 442 -21.37 15.40 4.05
N ALA A 443 -22.41 16.24 4.06
CA ALA A 443 -22.36 17.56 3.43
C ALA A 443 -21.34 18.51 4.08
N GLN A 444 -21.03 18.32 5.36
CA GLN A 444 -20.01 19.08 6.10
C GLN A 444 -18.60 18.49 5.97
N GLY A 445 -18.39 17.53 5.07
CA GLY A 445 -17.09 16.92 4.81
C GLY A 445 -16.69 15.83 5.81
N LEU A 446 -17.58 15.44 6.72
CA LEU A 446 -17.38 14.26 7.56
C LEU A 446 -17.71 13.04 6.71
N GLY A 447 -16.72 12.54 5.98
CA GLY A 447 -16.79 11.30 5.22
C GLY A 447 -16.02 10.20 5.95
N GLY A 448 -16.59 9.00 6.08
CA GLY A 448 -15.86 7.90 6.70
C GLY A 448 -16.68 6.62 6.88
N VAL A 449 -15.95 5.54 7.15
CA VAL A 449 -16.44 4.17 7.34
C VAL A 449 -17.62 4.10 8.31
N LEU A 450 -17.64 4.94 9.36
CA LEU A 450 -18.69 4.96 10.37
C LEU A 450 -20.05 5.43 9.83
N LEU A 451 -20.09 6.45 8.96
CA LEU A 451 -21.34 6.95 8.40
C LEU A 451 -21.90 6.01 7.33
N ASP A 452 -21.03 5.37 6.56
CA ASP A 452 -21.44 4.33 5.60
C ASP A 452 -21.96 3.09 6.32
N ALA A 453 -21.30 2.68 7.41
CA ALA A 453 -21.81 1.62 8.28
C ALA A 453 -23.15 2.01 8.92
N ALA A 454 -23.33 3.26 9.37
CA ALA A 454 -24.60 3.74 9.92
C ALA A 454 -25.73 3.68 8.88
N ALA A 455 -25.47 4.11 7.64
CA ALA A 455 -26.43 4.04 6.55
C ALA A 455 -26.79 2.59 6.18
N ALA A 456 -25.79 1.70 6.11
CA ALA A 456 -26.02 0.28 5.84
C ALA A 456 -26.87 -0.37 6.94
N LYS A 457 -26.62 -0.04 8.21
CA LYS A 457 -27.44 -0.49 9.34
C LYS A 457 -28.87 0.02 9.27
N LEU A 458 -29.06 1.28 8.89
CA LEU A 458 -30.39 1.85 8.72
C LEU A 458 -31.16 1.17 7.59
N ALA A 459 -30.52 0.93 6.45
CA ALA A 459 -31.11 0.21 5.31
C ALA A 459 -31.49 -1.25 5.66
N ALA A 460 -30.73 -1.88 6.57
CA ALA A 460 -31.04 -3.21 7.10
C ALA A 460 -32.14 -3.22 8.18
N GLY A 461 -32.70 -2.06 8.54
CA GLY A 461 -33.71 -1.93 9.60
C GLY A 461 -33.15 -1.95 11.03
N ASP A 462 -31.81 -1.99 11.20
CA ASP A 462 -31.13 -1.89 12.50
C ASP A 462 -31.01 -0.43 12.94
N VAL A 463 -32.16 0.15 13.32
CA VAL A 463 -32.27 1.56 13.70
C VAL A 463 -31.41 1.90 14.93
N LYS A 464 -31.28 0.97 15.90
CA LYS A 464 -30.44 1.18 17.09
C LYS A 464 -28.95 1.20 16.70
N GLY A 465 -28.51 0.23 15.92
CA GLY A 465 -27.14 0.18 15.43
C GLY A 465 -26.79 1.42 14.59
N ALA A 466 -27.70 1.87 13.74
CA ALA A 466 -27.53 3.10 12.97
C ALA A 466 -27.40 4.35 13.85
N ALA A 467 -28.26 4.48 14.87
CA ALA A 467 -28.20 5.61 15.81
C ALA A 467 -26.92 5.63 16.64
N VAL A 468 -26.40 4.47 17.06
CA VAL A 468 -25.13 4.36 17.80
C VAL A 468 -23.95 4.81 16.94
N LEU A 469 -23.88 4.34 15.69
CA LEU A 469 -22.81 4.72 14.76
C LEU A 469 -22.91 6.20 14.35
N HIS A 470 -24.13 6.70 14.15
CA HIS A 470 -24.41 8.12 13.95
C HIS A 470 -23.87 8.97 15.11
N ASP A 471 -24.22 8.63 16.36
CA ASP A 471 -23.80 9.39 17.54
C ASP A 471 -22.29 9.28 17.79
N ALA A 472 -21.65 8.18 17.39
CA ALA A 472 -20.20 8.02 17.44
C ALA A 472 -19.49 8.91 16.41
N ALA A 473 -20.04 8.99 15.19
CA ALA A 473 -19.52 9.89 14.15
C ALA A 473 -19.69 11.36 14.56
N LEU A 474 -20.84 11.72 15.14
CA LEU A 474 -21.09 13.07 15.65
C LEU A 474 -20.09 13.44 16.75
N ARG A 475 -19.89 12.56 17.76
CA ARG A 475 -18.88 12.76 18.81
C ARG A 475 -17.47 12.98 18.26
N GLY A 476 -17.06 12.13 17.32
CA GLY A 476 -15.78 12.27 16.61
C GLY A 476 -15.61 13.62 15.92
N ALA A 477 -16.69 14.15 15.31
CA ALA A 477 -16.70 15.48 14.70
C ALA A 477 -16.67 16.62 15.73
N GLU A 478 -17.22 16.40 16.92
CA GLU A 478 -17.24 17.38 18.00
C GLU A 478 -15.91 17.47 18.76
N GLY A 479 -15.10 16.40 18.71
CA GLY A 479 -13.83 16.31 19.43
C GLY A 479 -14.01 15.80 20.86
N THR A 480 -15.06 15.02 21.11
CA THR A 480 -15.43 14.40 22.39
C THR A 480 -15.53 12.89 22.21
#